data_AF-A0A1J4SX22-F1
#
_entry.id   AF-A0A1J4SX22-F1
#
_cell.length_a   1.000
_cell.length_b   1.000
_cell.length_c   1.000
_cell.angle_alpha   90.00
_cell.angle_beta   90.00
_cell.angle_gamma   90.00
#
_symmetry.space_group_name_H-M   'P 1'
#
loop_
_entity.id
_entity.type
_entity.pdbx_description
1 polymer ?
#
loop_
_entity_poly.entity_id
_entity_poly.type
_entity_poly.pdbx_seq_one_letter_code
_entity_poly.pdbx_strand_id
1 'polypeptide(L)'
;MHEVSLGGMLTDYLTGKTIEETTYEEFRQALAKYLVEEKDYPKTGLKAKVPLVFTIDGEETGRHIDLVASDDAGRPIVIVIFCAGDVGSFERETVSCARLFPGGPVPVAIATDSIGASILDTASGDCVATGVRAIPTWSEALAIAAKKPAAPLPDERRRKEERILHAYNGFLYGTCCSESCVVPPKNAK
;
A
#
# COMPACT_ATOMS: atom_id res chain seq x y z
N MET A 1 -7.92 -3.84 -2.67
CA MET A 1 -8.82 -4.99 -2.49
C MET A 1 -10.23 -4.49 -2.19
N HIS A 2 -11.27 -5.14 -2.72
CA HIS A 2 -12.65 -4.75 -2.41
C HIS A 2 -12.99 -5.21 -0.99
N GLU A 3 -13.43 -4.30 -0.12
CA GLU A 3 -13.81 -4.61 1.26
C GLU A 3 -15.26 -4.23 1.50
N VAL A 4 -15.96 -5.04 2.30
CA VAL A 4 -17.38 -4.85 2.63
C VAL A 4 -17.51 -4.60 4.13
N SER A 5 -18.43 -3.70 4.50
CA SER A 5 -18.79 -3.47 5.89
C SER A 5 -19.35 -4.74 6.54
N LEU A 6 -18.92 -5.02 7.76
CA LEU A 6 -19.45 -6.09 8.60
C LEU A 6 -20.51 -5.58 9.59
N GLY A 7 -20.86 -4.29 9.53
CA GLY A 7 -21.83 -3.64 10.43
C GLY A 7 -21.32 -3.38 11.84
N GLY A 8 -20.04 -3.67 12.10
CA GLY A 8 -19.35 -3.41 13.36
C GLY A 8 -18.49 -2.15 13.32
N MET A 9 -17.92 -1.82 14.48
CA MET A 9 -16.94 -0.73 14.63
C MET A 9 -15.76 -1.24 15.45
N LEU A 10 -14.56 -0.82 15.10
CA LEU A 10 -13.35 -1.11 15.87
C LEU A 10 -12.57 0.17 16.18
N THR A 11 -11.63 0.07 17.13
CA THR A 11 -10.72 1.18 17.43
C THR A 11 -9.47 1.06 16.57
N ASP A 12 -9.24 2.05 15.70
CA ASP A 12 -8.03 2.13 14.88
C ASP A 12 -6.80 2.25 15.78
N TYR A 13 -5.88 1.30 15.65
CA TYR A 13 -4.66 1.22 16.44
C TYR A 13 -3.80 2.47 16.27
N LEU A 14 -3.68 3.00 15.05
CA LEU A 14 -2.79 4.11 14.73
C LEU A 14 -3.30 5.43 15.30
N THR A 15 -4.60 5.71 15.17
CA THR A 15 -5.20 7.01 15.51
C THR A 15 -6.02 7.02 16.79
N GLY A 16 -6.41 5.85 17.31
CA GLY A 16 -7.34 5.70 18.44
C GLY A 16 -8.80 6.04 18.12
N LYS A 17 -9.12 6.32 16.85
CA LYS A 17 -10.49 6.66 16.42
C LYS A 17 -11.32 5.39 16.23
N THR A 18 -12.63 5.51 16.44
CA THR A 18 -13.58 4.47 16.08
C THR A 18 -13.81 4.49 14.57
N ILE A 19 -13.56 3.38 13.89
CA ILE A 19 -13.74 3.20 12.44
C ILE A 19 -14.62 1.98 12.15
N GLU A 20 -15.20 1.95 10.95
CA GLU A 20 -16.04 0.83 10.51
C GLU A 20 -15.21 -0.44 10.36
N GLU A 21 -15.77 -1.55 10.85
CA GLU A 21 -15.21 -2.87 10.66
C GLU A 21 -15.58 -3.38 9.26
N THR A 22 -14.56 -3.76 8.48
CA THR A 22 -14.73 -4.36 7.16
C THR A 22 -14.11 -5.76 7.14
N THR A 23 -14.37 -6.51 6.06
CA THR A 23 -13.79 -7.84 5.81
C THR A 23 -12.27 -7.93 6.01
N TYR A 24 -11.53 -6.82 5.90
CA TYR A 24 -10.06 -6.79 6.02
C TYR A 24 -9.51 -5.82 7.06
N GLU A 25 -10.37 -5.06 7.76
CA GLU A 25 -9.90 -4.03 8.67
C GLU A 25 -9.12 -4.64 9.85
N GLU A 26 -9.61 -5.71 10.48
CA GLU A 26 -8.89 -6.36 11.58
C GLU A 26 -7.48 -6.83 11.21
N PHE A 27 -7.30 -7.36 9.99
CA PHE A 27 -5.99 -7.77 9.48
C PHE A 27 -5.05 -6.58 9.28
N ARG A 28 -5.58 -5.46 8.77
CA ARG A 28 -4.83 -4.21 8.62
C ARG A 28 -4.42 -3.64 9.97
N GLN A 29 -5.30 -3.71 10.97
CA GLN A 29 -5.00 -3.30 12.35
C GLN A 29 -3.92 -4.18 12.99
N ALA A 30 -4.00 -5.50 12.82
CA ALA A 30 -2.99 -6.43 13.30
C ALA A 30 -1.63 -6.19 12.64
N LEU A 31 -1.61 -5.92 11.33
CA LEU A 31 -0.40 -5.61 10.58
C LEU A 31 0.22 -4.29 11.02
N ALA A 32 -0.59 -3.25 11.22
CA ALA A 32 -0.13 -1.96 11.75
C ALA A 32 0.51 -2.13 13.14
N LYS A 33 -0.12 -2.91 14.01
CA LYS A 33 0.41 -3.24 15.33
C LYS A 33 1.73 -4.01 15.26
N TYR A 34 1.81 -5.02 14.39
CA TYR A 34 3.04 -5.78 14.15
C TYR A 34 4.21 -4.88 13.71
N LEU A 35 3.96 -3.98 12.75
CA LEU A 35 4.99 -3.06 12.28
C LEU A 35 5.49 -2.14 13.40
N VAL A 36 4.59 -1.62 14.24
CA VAL A 36 4.96 -0.70 15.33
C VAL A 36 5.65 -1.42 16.48
N GLU A 37 5.08 -2.53 16.96
CA GLU A 37 5.52 -3.17 18.22
C GLU A 37 6.68 -4.15 18.01
N GLU A 38 6.73 -4.84 16.86
CA GLU A 38 7.72 -5.90 16.60
C GLU A 38 8.79 -5.49 15.59
N LYS A 39 8.52 -4.46 14.78
CA LYS A 39 9.46 -3.96 13.75
C LYS A 39 9.90 -2.53 13.95
N ASP A 40 9.52 -1.92 15.08
CA ASP A 40 9.92 -0.58 15.53
C ASP A 40 9.55 0.55 14.54
N TYR A 41 8.48 0.38 13.76
CA TYR A 41 8.00 1.44 12.87
C TYR A 41 7.41 2.58 13.71
N PRO A 42 7.70 3.85 13.38
CA PRO A 42 7.19 4.97 14.13
C PRO A 42 5.68 5.06 13.93
N LYS A 43 4.91 4.87 15.00
CA LYS A 43 3.44 4.95 14.97
C LYS A 43 2.93 6.26 14.34
N THR A 44 3.60 7.38 14.62
CA THR A 44 3.27 8.70 14.07
C THR A 44 3.61 8.84 12.58
N GLY A 45 4.56 8.06 12.07
CA GLY A 45 4.97 8.02 10.67
C GLY A 45 4.23 6.98 9.83
N LEU A 46 3.40 6.13 10.46
CA LEU A 46 2.63 5.07 9.80
C LEU A 46 1.18 5.53 9.59
N LYS A 47 0.71 5.45 8.34
CA LYS A 47 -0.66 5.83 7.95
C LYS A 47 -1.36 4.68 7.25
N ALA A 48 -2.62 4.45 7.61
CA ALA A 48 -3.47 3.46 6.95
C ALA A 48 -4.34 4.07 5.85
N LYS A 49 -4.77 3.23 4.89
CA LYS A 49 -5.69 3.60 3.78
C LYS A 49 -5.28 4.88 3.07
N VAL A 50 -4.02 4.97 2.64
CA VAL A 50 -3.50 6.15 1.95
C VAL A 50 -3.91 6.09 0.48
N PRO A 51 -4.61 7.09 -0.07
CA PRO A 51 -5.05 7.06 -1.47
C PRO A 51 -3.86 7.23 -2.42
N LEU A 52 -3.79 6.34 -3.42
CA LEU A 52 -2.94 6.46 -4.60
C LEU A 52 -3.85 6.78 -5.79
N VAL A 53 -3.81 8.03 -6.25
CA VAL A 53 -4.56 8.52 -7.41
C VAL A 53 -3.64 8.60 -8.62
N PHE A 54 -4.13 8.17 -9.79
CA PHE A 54 -3.43 8.26 -11.07
C PHE A 54 -4.42 8.42 -12.22
N THR A 55 -3.91 8.76 -13.42
CA THR A 55 -4.75 9.12 -14.56
C THR A 55 -4.65 8.09 -15.67
N ILE A 56 -5.77 7.66 -16.23
CA ILE A 56 -5.86 6.79 -17.41
C ILE A 56 -6.73 7.48 -18.44
N ASP A 57 -6.16 7.76 -19.61
CA ASP A 57 -6.87 8.34 -20.75
C ASP A 57 -7.68 9.62 -20.41
N GLY A 58 -7.19 10.40 -19.44
CA GLY A 58 -7.79 11.66 -18.97
C GLY A 58 -8.72 11.53 -17.76
N GLU A 59 -9.01 10.31 -17.30
CA GLU A 59 -9.86 10.05 -16.14
C GLU A 59 -9.02 9.68 -14.90
N GLU A 60 -9.38 10.24 -13.75
CA GLU A 60 -8.74 9.88 -12.48
C GLU A 60 -9.31 8.55 -11.96
N THR A 61 -8.40 7.69 -11.54
CA THR A 61 -8.68 6.43 -10.87
C THR A 61 -7.63 6.22 -9.78
N GLY A 62 -7.76 5.17 -8.99
CA GLY A 62 -6.84 4.96 -7.89
C GLY A 62 -7.14 3.75 -7.05
N ARG A 63 -6.42 3.62 -5.94
CA ARG A 63 -6.68 2.61 -4.91
C ARG A 63 -6.17 3.12 -3.58
N HIS A 64 -6.58 2.49 -2.49
CA HIS A 64 -5.93 2.69 -1.20
C HIS A 64 -4.71 1.79 -1.08
N ILE A 65 -3.60 2.35 -0.58
CA ILE A 65 -2.48 1.60 -0.04
C ILE A 65 -2.80 1.30 1.43
N ASP A 66 -2.67 0.05 1.84
CA ASP A 66 -3.12 -0.37 3.18
C ASP A 66 -2.34 0.30 4.28
N LEU A 67 -1.01 0.35 4.16
CA LEU A 67 -0.13 1.05 5.09
C LEU A 67 1.01 1.76 4.35
N VAL A 68 1.36 2.96 4.79
CA VAL A 68 2.52 3.72 4.31
C VAL A 68 3.30 4.25 5.50
N ALA A 69 4.59 3.93 5.56
CA ALA A 69 5.52 4.46 6.56
C ALA A 69 6.39 5.54 5.93
N SER A 70 6.46 6.70 6.59
CA SER A 70 7.28 7.84 6.16
C SER A 70 8.33 8.19 7.21
N ASP A 71 9.46 8.74 6.75
CA ASP A 71 10.46 9.32 7.64
C ASP A 71 10.02 10.66 8.24
N ASP A 72 10.84 11.23 9.12
CA ASP A 72 10.55 12.50 9.80
C ASP A 72 10.42 13.70 8.84
N ALA A 73 10.98 13.59 7.64
CA ALA A 73 10.84 14.58 6.57
C ALA A 73 9.55 14.37 5.74
N GLY A 74 8.75 13.36 6.06
CA GLY A 74 7.54 12.99 5.34
C GLY A 74 7.79 12.23 4.04
N ARG A 75 9.00 11.73 3.80
CA ARG A 75 9.31 10.93 2.62
C ARG A 75 8.81 9.50 2.83
N PRO A 76 8.07 8.91 1.88
CA PRO A 76 7.60 7.54 2.01
C PRO A 76 8.77 6.55 1.85
N ILE A 77 8.91 5.64 2.82
CA ILE A 77 10.01 4.65 2.88
C ILE A 77 9.52 3.24 2.59
N VAL A 78 8.34 2.88 3.13
CA VAL A 78 7.72 1.58 2.97
C VAL A 78 6.26 1.77 2.58
N ILE A 79 5.80 0.99 1.59
CA ILE A 79 4.38 0.72 1.41
C ILE A 79 4.08 -0.75 1.70
N VAL A 80 2.89 -1.01 2.21
CA VAL A 80 2.38 -2.36 2.40
C VAL A 80 1.00 -2.48 1.75
N ILE A 81 0.84 -3.54 0.97
CA ILE A 81 -0.44 -3.97 0.42
C ILE A 81 -0.80 -5.29 1.10
N PHE A 82 -1.96 -5.28 1.76
CA PHE A 82 -2.57 -6.50 2.25
C PHE A 82 -3.31 -7.19 1.10
N CYS A 83 -3.16 -8.51 1.03
CA CYS A 83 -3.84 -9.33 0.03
C CYS A 83 -4.51 -10.57 0.64
N ALA A 84 -5.80 -10.74 0.39
CA ALA A 84 -6.48 -12.02 0.50
C ALA A 84 -6.21 -12.86 -0.77
N GLY A 85 -5.20 -13.72 -0.70
CA GLY A 85 -4.82 -14.61 -1.80
C GLY A 85 -3.34 -14.95 -1.79
N ASP A 86 -2.86 -15.54 -2.88
CA ASP A 86 -1.44 -15.83 -3.05
C ASP A 86 -0.62 -14.53 -3.15
N VAL A 87 0.33 -14.34 -2.24
CA VAL A 87 1.14 -13.12 -2.13
C VAL A 87 1.89 -12.81 -3.43
N GLY A 88 2.38 -13.84 -4.13
CA GLY A 88 3.09 -13.71 -5.40
C GLY A 88 2.26 -13.00 -6.48
N SER A 89 0.94 -13.19 -6.45
CA SER A 89 0.01 -12.59 -7.41
C SER A 89 -0.13 -11.06 -7.26
N PHE A 90 0.30 -10.50 -6.13
CA PHE A 90 0.22 -9.08 -5.81
C PHE A 90 1.55 -8.35 -5.96
N GLU A 91 2.66 -9.04 -6.23
CA GLU A 91 3.99 -8.43 -6.27
C GLU A 91 4.07 -7.30 -7.31
N ARG A 92 3.60 -7.57 -8.53
CA ARG A 92 3.65 -6.58 -9.62
C ARG A 92 2.76 -5.36 -9.34
N GLU A 93 1.56 -5.57 -8.82
CA GLU A 93 0.67 -4.48 -8.40
C GLU A 93 1.34 -3.62 -7.33
N THR A 94 1.97 -4.26 -6.34
CA THR A 94 2.64 -3.59 -5.22
C THR A 94 3.84 -2.77 -5.68
N VAL A 95 4.66 -3.30 -6.58
CA VAL A 95 5.76 -2.54 -7.19
C VAL A 95 5.24 -1.35 -7.99
N SER A 96 4.19 -1.52 -8.80
CA SER A 96 3.60 -0.42 -9.56
C SER A 96 3.03 0.67 -8.63
N CYS A 97 2.41 0.29 -7.51
CA CYS A 97 1.98 1.24 -6.47
C CYS A 97 3.15 2.04 -5.90
N ALA A 98 4.24 1.35 -5.54
CA ALA A 98 5.42 2.00 -4.98
C ALA A 98 6.08 2.96 -5.97
N ARG A 99 6.13 2.61 -7.26
CA ARG A 99 6.67 3.45 -8.34
C ARG A 99 5.85 4.72 -8.60
N LEU A 100 4.53 4.64 -8.43
CA LEU A 100 3.60 5.72 -8.74
C LEU A 100 3.25 6.59 -7.53
N PHE A 101 3.74 6.25 -6.33
CA PHE A 101 3.32 6.87 -5.09
C PHE A 101 3.60 8.39 -5.06
N PRO A 102 2.63 9.22 -4.60
CA PRO A 102 2.83 10.66 -4.50
C PRO A 102 3.91 11.00 -3.46
N GLY A 103 4.77 11.97 -3.78
CA GLY A 103 5.95 12.29 -2.96
C GLY A 103 7.22 11.55 -3.40
N GLY A 104 7.11 10.67 -4.41
CA GLY A 104 8.23 9.99 -5.05
C GLY A 104 8.14 8.47 -4.88
N PRO A 105 8.87 7.69 -5.71
CA PRO A 105 8.84 6.25 -5.61
C PRO A 105 9.30 5.75 -4.24
N VAL A 106 8.53 4.82 -3.67
CA VAL A 106 8.80 4.27 -2.34
C VAL A 106 9.84 3.16 -2.46
N PRO A 107 10.99 3.21 -1.77
CA PRO A 107 12.09 2.26 -1.99
C PRO A 107 11.74 0.79 -1.68
N VAL A 108 10.92 0.56 -0.66
CA VAL A 108 10.54 -0.79 -0.20
C VAL A 108 9.04 -0.98 -0.36
N ALA A 109 8.66 -2.02 -1.10
CA ALA A 109 7.27 -2.39 -1.29
C ALA A 109 7.03 -3.79 -0.71
N ILE A 110 5.92 -3.97 0.01
CA ILE A 110 5.60 -5.23 0.70
C ILE A 110 4.20 -5.68 0.30
N ALA A 111 4.09 -6.91 -0.19
CA ALA A 111 2.81 -7.62 -0.33
C ALA A 111 2.71 -8.66 0.78
N THR A 112 1.57 -8.78 1.46
CA THR A 112 1.39 -9.77 2.55
C THR A 112 -0.07 -10.15 2.77
N ASP A 113 -0.32 -11.41 3.10
CA ASP A 113 -1.60 -11.93 3.58
C ASP A 113 -1.61 -12.11 5.12
N SER A 114 -0.65 -11.49 5.81
CA SER A 114 -0.36 -11.63 7.24
C SER A 114 0.25 -12.98 7.67
N ILE A 115 0.45 -13.94 6.76
CA ILE A 115 1.09 -15.24 7.01
C ILE A 115 2.39 -15.36 6.21
N GLY A 116 2.32 -15.12 4.90
CA GLY A 116 3.41 -14.91 3.97
C GLY A 116 3.64 -13.43 3.69
N ALA A 117 4.79 -13.12 3.10
CA ALA A 117 5.09 -11.79 2.60
C ALA A 117 6.09 -11.88 1.44
N SER A 118 6.05 -10.88 0.56
CA SER A 118 7.08 -10.62 -0.45
C SER A 118 7.62 -9.22 -0.22
N ILE A 119 8.94 -9.11 -0.08
CA ILE A 119 9.64 -7.84 0.10
C ILE A 119 10.27 -7.51 -1.25
N LEU A 120 9.86 -6.39 -1.81
CA LEU A 120 10.09 -6.04 -3.21
C LEU A 120 10.98 -4.80 -3.29
N ASP A 121 11.99 -4.87 -4.14
CA ASP A 121 12.82 -3.72 -4.50
C ASP A 121 12.12 -2.92 -5.59
N THR A 122 11.67 -1.71 -5.30
CA THR A 122 10.85 -0.91 -6.23
C THR A 122 11.59 -0.57 -7.53
N ALA A 123 12.91 -0.38 -7.46
CA ALA A 123 13.71 0.02 -8.61
C ALA A 123 13.79 -1.09 -9.67
N SER A 124 14.12 -2.31 -9.26
CA SER A 124 14.17 -3.49 -10.13
C SER A 124 12.78 -4.09 -10.38
N GLY A 125 11.95 -4.12 -9.33
CA GLY A 125 10.70 -4.89 -9.26
C GLY A 125 10.89 -6.32 -8.78
N ASP A 126 12.10 -6.69 -8.35
CA ASP A 126 12.41 -8.05 -7.92
C ASP A 126 11.96 -8.30 -6.48
N CYS A 127 11.51 -9.53 -6.22
CA CYS A 127 11.32 -10.03 -4.87
C CYS A 127 12.67 -10.39 -4.26
N VAL A 128 13.08 -9.64 -3.23
CA VAL A 128 14.40 -9.78 -2.60
C VAL A 128 14.37 -10.65 -1.35
N ALA A 129 13.20 -10.85 -0.75
CA ALA A 129 13.00 -11.75 0.37
C ALA A 129 11.52 -12.15 0.50
N THR A 130 11.27 -13.30 1.15
CA THR A 130 9.92 -13.80 1.39
C THR A 130 9.70 -14.21 2.84
N GLY A 131 8.42 -14.19 3.27
CA GLY A 131 7.95 -14.53 4.60
C GLY A 131 7.81 -13.33 5.54
N VAL A 132 6.80 -13.35 6.42
CA VAL A 132 6.49 -12.24 7.33
C VAL A 132 7.68 -11.84 8.20
N ARG A 133 8.52 -12.80 8.61
CA ARG A 133 9.73 -12.50 9.40
C ARG A 133 10.77 -11.69 8.64
N ALA A 134 10.78 -11.80 7.31
CA ALA A 134 11.69 -11.06 6.42
C ALA A 134 11.27 -9.60 6.19
N ILE A 135 10.08 -9.19 6.67
CA ILE A 135 9.70 -7.77 6.68
C ILE A 135 10.79 -7.01 7.46
N PRO A 136 11.41 -5.98 6.86
CA PRO A 136 12.50 -5.27 7.51
C PRO A 136 11.99 -4.51 8.73
N THR A 137 12.81 -4.43 9.77
CA THR A 137 12.66 -3.43 10.83
C THR A 137 12.74 -2.02 10.24
N TRP A 138 12.27 -1.02 10.98
CA TRP A 138 12.31 0.37 10.52
C TRP A 138 13.74 0.83 10.18
N SER A 139 14.72 0.44 11.01
CA SER A 139 16.13 0.76 10.78
C SER A 139 16.68 0.14 9.49
N GLU A 140 16.30 -1.11 9.19
CA GLU A 140 16.68 -1.80 7.97
C GLU A 140 16.01 -1.18 6.74
N ALA A 141 14.73 -0.81 6.84
CA ALA A 141 14.01 -0.13 5.77
C ALA A 141 14.67 1.20 5.40
N LEU A 142 15.08 1.99 6.40
CA LEU A 142 15.83 3.24 6.19
C LEU A 142 17.20 2.98 5.52
N ALA A 143 17.91 1.92 5.94
CA ALA A 143 19.19 1.55 5.33
C ALA A 143 19.03 1.13 3.87
N ILE A 144 17.97 0.38 3.53
CA ILE A 144 17.63 0.02 2.15
C ILE A 144 17.35 1.28 1.33
N ALA A 145 16.50 2.18 1.84
CA ALA A 145 16.17 3.43 1.17
C ALA A 145 17.38 4.34 0.92
N ALA A 146 18.32 4.39 1.87
CA ALA A 146 19.56 5.15 1.70
C ALA A 146 20.50 4.55 0.64
N LYS A 147 20.59 3.21 0.59
CA LYS A 147 21.47 2.49 -0.35
C LYS A 147 20.91 2.47 -1.77
N LYS A 148 19.60 2.38 -1.91
CA LYS A 148 18.89 2.26 -3.19
C LYS A 148 17.72 3.25 -3.23
N PRO A 149 18.00 4.55 -3.48
CA PRO A 149 16.92 5.50 -3.65
C PRO A 149 16.09 5.14 -4.89
N ALA A 150 14.77 5.10 -4.75
CA ALA A 150 13.89 4.90 -5.87
C ALA A 150 13.67 6.24 -6.60
N ALA A 151 14.20 6.34 -7.81
CA ALA A 151 14.13 7.56 -8.61
C ALA A 151 12.78 7.65 -9.34
N PRO A 152 12.17 8.85 -9.46
CA PRO A 152 10.98 9.07 -10.27
C PRO A 152 11.14 8.50 -11.68
N LEU A 153 10.07 7.87 -12.17
CA LEU A 153 10.07 7.33 -13.53
C LEU A 153 9.94 8.46 -14.56
N PRO A 154 10.64 8.36 -15.71
CA PRO A 154 10.34 9.20 -16.86
C PRO A 154 8.88 9.08 -17.26
N ASP A 155 8.26 10.15 -17.76
CA ASP A 155 6.82 10.22 -18.06
C ASP A 155 6.30 9.06 -18.90
N GLU A 156 7.06 8.63 -19.92
CA GLU A 156 6.67 7.49 -20.76
C GLU A 156 6.60 6.18 -19.96
N ARG A 157 7.56 5.95 -19.06
CA ARG A 157 7.56 4.78 -18.16
C ARG A 157 6.48 4.90 -17.10
N ARG A 158 6.25 6.10 -16.57
CA ARG A 158 5.17 6.39 -15.62
C ARG A 158 3.81 6.02 -16.22
N ARG A 159 3.52 6.44 -17.45
CA ARG A 159 2.28 6.08 -18.16
C ARG A 159 2.10 4.57 -18.37
N LYS A 160 3.19 3.85 -18.62
CA LYS A 160 3.15 2.38 -18.73
C LYS A 160 2.83 1.73 -17.38
N GLU A 161 3.43 2.22 -16.29
CA GLU A 161 3.10 1.76 -14.93
C GLU A 161 1.65 2.07 -14.55
N GLU A 162 1.13 3.26 -14.90
CA GLU A 162 -0.29 3.60 -14.66
C GLU A 162 -1.20 2.58 -15.36
N ARG A 163 -0.91 2.20 -16.61
CA ARG A 163 -1.68 1.16 -17.31
C ARG A 163 -1.55 -0.23 -16.69
N ILE A 164 -0.37 -0.58 -16.18
CA ILE A 164 -0.17 -1.84 -15.44
C ILE A 164 -1.05 -1.83 -14.18
N LEU A 165 -0.96 -0.77 -13.37
CA LEU A 165 -1.74 -0.64 -12.15
C LEU A 165 -3.25 -0.61 -12.45
N HIS A 166 -3.66 0.05 -13.53
CA HIS A 166 -5.05 0.05 -13.98
C HIS A 166 -5.55 -1.36 -14.30
N ALA A 167 -4.75 -2.19 -14.97
CA ALA A 167 -5.14 -3.57 -15.26
C ALA A 167 -5.35 -4.42 -13.99
N TYR A 168 -4.53 -4.21 -12.96
CA TYR A 168 -4.73 -4.86 -11.65
C TYR A 168 -5.94 -4.29 -10.89
N ASN A 169 -6.16 -2.98 -11.00
CA ASN A 169 -7.33 -2.30 -10.41
C ASN A 169 -8.64 -2.56 -11.16
N GLY A 170 -8.61 -3.01 -12.41
CA GLY A 170 -9.81 -3.27 -13.21
C GLY A 170 -10.74 -4.32 -12.61
N PHE A 171 -10.23 -5.18 -11.72
CA PHE A 171 -11.04 -6.10 -10.92
C PHE A 171 -11.69 -5.45 -9.68
N LEU A 172 -11.21 -4.28 -9.26
CA LEU A 172 -11.72 -3.52 -8.11
C LEU A 172 -12.85 -2.57 -8.51
N TYR A 173 -12.92 -2.16 -9.78
CA TYR A 173 -13.90 -1.19 -10.28
C TYR A 173 -14.85 -1.84 -11.30
N GLY A 174 -16.15 -1.91 -10.95
CA GLY A 174 -17.21 -2.07 -11.95
C GLY A 174 -18.14 -3.28 -11.80
N THR A 175 -17.93 -4.21 -10.87
CA THR A 175 -18.78 -5.42 -10.77
C THR A 175 -19.49 -5.65 -9.45
N CYS A 176 -19.17 -4.97 -8.33
CA CYS A 176 -19.74 -5.38 -7.03
C CYS A 176 -19.77 -4.32 -5.88
N CYS A 177 -20.43 -3.16 -6.08
CA CYS A 177 -20.99 -2.26 -5.03
C CYS A 177 -20.24 -0.99 -4.54
N SER A 178 -21.07 0.05 -4.30
CA SER A 178 -21.05 1.20 -3.36
C SER A 178 -19.84 2.15 -3.22
N GLU A 179 -20.15 3.40 -2.87
CA GLU A 179 -19.30 4.61 -2.81
C GLU A 179 -18.04 4.53 -1.92
N SER A 180 -17.91 3.51 -1.05
CA SER A 180 -16.85 3.42 -0.05
C SER A 180 -15.45 3.09 -0.60
N CYS A 181 -15.36 2.51 -1.80
CA CYS A 181 -14.10 2.07 -2.40
C CYS A 181 -13.59 2.98 -3.54
N VAL A 182 -14.23 4.13 -3.80
CA VAL A 182 -13.89 4.98 -4.95
C VAL A 182 -12.71 5.90 -4.64
N VAL A 183 -11.65 5.79 -5.45
CA VAL A 183 -10.49 6.69 -5.41
C VAL A 183 -10.28 7.30 -6.81
N PRO A 184 -10.28 8.63 -6.96
CA PRO A 184 -10.56 9.64 -5.94
C PRO A 184 -12.04 9.59 -5.49
N PRO A 185 -12.36 9.99 -4.24
CA PRO A 185 -13.74 10.06 -3.79
C PRO A 185 -14.55 10.92 -4.77
N LYS A 186 -15.74 10.47 -5.18
CA LYS A 186 -16.61 11.28 -6.03
C LYS A 186 -16.90 12.59 -5.29
N ASN A 187 -16.69 13.73 -5.95
CA ASN A 187 -17.11 15.02 -5.42
C ASN A 187 -18.59 14.92 -5.02
N ALA A 188 -18.87 14.99 -3.71
CA ALA A 188 -20.23 15.18 -3.23
C ALA A 188 -20.73 16.50 -3.85
N LYS A 189 -21.64 16.40 -4.81
CA LYS A 189 -22.37 17.56 -5.32
C LYS A 189 -23.40 18.00 -4.30
#